data_AF-A0AA38UL65-F1
#
_entry.id   AF-A0AA38UL65-F1
#
_cell.length_a   1.000
_cell.length_b   1.000
_cell.length_c   1.000
_cell.angle_alpha   90.00
_cell.angle_beta   90.00
_cell.angle_gamma   90.00
#
_symmetry.space_group_name_H-M   'P 1'
#
loop_
_entity.id
_entity.type
_entity.pdbx_description
1 polymer ?
#
loop_
_entity_poly.entity_id
_entity_poly.type
_entity_poly.pdbx_seq_one_letter_code
_entity_poly.pdbx_strand_id
1 'polypeptide(L)'
;FMDRHLVHEVSSPQAFSGLWAAKRSVRRPDCTLATADHNVPTTPRADGQLFEAKKYIHDKASRAQYMALEKNVRKSGIPYYGLKDIRQGIVHVIAAEQGFILPGTVCVCGDSHTSTLGAFGALAFGIGTSEVEHVLATQTLRLCKSKNMHITISGSLTPGVTSKDLILHIIGVIGTAG
;
A
#
# COMPACT_ATOMS: atom_id res chain seq x y z
N PHE A 1 -8.55 -15.57 2.82
CA PHE A 1 -8.60 -14.99 1.46
C PHE A 1 -8.43 -13.49 1.61
N MET A 2 -7.67 -12.83 0.73
CA MET A 2 -7.47 -11.38 0.77
C MET A 2 -8.39 -10.73 -0.25
N ASP A 3 -9.34 -9.90 0.19
CA ASP A 3 -10.30 -9.25 -0.71
C ASP A 3 -9.64 -8.17 -1.57
N ARG A 4 -8.62 -7.52 -1.01
CA ARG A 4 -7.85 -6.44 -1.63
C ARG A 4 -6.36 -6.62 -1.36
N HIS A 5 -5.55 -6.34 -2.37
CA HIS A 5 -4.09 -6.35 -2.27
C HIS A 5 -3.54 -5.06 -2.89
N LEU A 6 -2.83 -4.28 -2.10
CA LEU A 6 -2.14 -3.10 -2.58
C LEU A 6 -0.67 -3.44 -2.85
N VAL A 7 -0.13 -2.92 -3.96
CA VAL A 7 1.27 -3.11 -4.34
C VAL A 7 1.91 -1.77 -4.71
N HIS A 8 3.20 -1.65 -4.45
CA HIS A 8 3.96 -0.42 -4.65
C HIS A 8 5.41 -0.74 -5.05
N GLU A 9 6.17 0.26 -5.46
CA GLU A 9 7.42 0.11 -6.18
C GLU A 9 8.60 -0.37 -5.33
N VAL A 10 8.50 -0.35 -4.00
CA VAL A 10 9.63 -0.74 -3.14
C VAL A 10 9.64 -2.24 -2.90
N SER A 11 8.57 -2.78 -2.33
CA SER A 11 8.50 -4.19 -1.91
C SER A 11 8.08 -5.12 -3.05
N SER A 12 7.22 -4.64 -3.96
CA SER A 12 6.53 -5.52 -4.91
C SER A 12 7.37 -6.00 -6.09
N PRO A 13 8.33 -5.24 -6.65
CA PRO A 13 9.16 -5.74 -7.76
C PRO A 13 9.91 -7.04 -7.44
N GLN A 14 10.36 -7.21 -6.20
CA GLN A 14 11.01 -8.43 -5.75
C GLN A 14 10.01 -9.59 -5.68
N ALA A 15 8.80 -9.36 -5.17
CA ALA A 15 7.73 -10.36 -5.15
C ALA A 15 7.33 -10.84 -6.55
N PHE A 16 7.19 -9.92 -7.51
CA PHE A 16 6.96 -10.28 -8.92
C PHE A 16 8.11 -11.11 -9.50
N SER A 17 9.36 -10.79 -9.14
CA SER A 17 10.52 -11.51 -9.64
C SER A 17 10.52 -12.98 -9.18
N GLY A 18 10.19 -13.23 -7.91
CA GLY A 18 9.98 -14.59 -7.38
C GLY A 18 8.83 -15.33 -8.08
N LEU A 19 7.69 -14.65 -8.25
CA LEU A 19 6.53 -15.18 -8.98
C LEU A 19 6.89 -15.63 -10.40
N TRP A 20 7.64 -14.80 -11.15
CA TRP A 20 8.08 -15.11 -12.51
C TRP A 20 9.12 -16.22 -12.56
N ALA A 21 10.09 -16.24 -11.64
CA ALA A 21 11.09 -17.30 -11.55
C ALA A 21 10.43 -18.67 -11.29
N ALA A 22 9.38 -18.68 -10.46
CA ALA A 22 8.55 -19.86 -10.22
C ALA A 22 7.56 -20.18 -11.36
N LYS A 23 7.59 -19.42 -12.48
CA LYS A 23 6.68 -19.55 -13.63
C LYS A 23 5.20 -19.47 -13.25
N ARG A 24 4.86 -18.66 -12.25
CA ARG A 24 3.50 -18.42 -11.79
C ARG A 24 2.91 -17.15 -12.40
N SER A 25 1.60 -17.09 -12.49
CA SER A 25 0.85 -15.89 -12.85
C SER A 25 0.24 -15.23 -11.60
N VAL A 26 -0.15 -13.97 -11.72
CA VAL A 26 -0.95 -13.30 -10.70
C VAL A 26 -2.36 -13.91 -10.70
N ARG A 27 -2.84 -14.36 -9.54
CA ARG A 27 -4.10 -15.10 -9.41
C ARG A 27 -5.33 -14.22 -9.53
N ARG A 28 -5.32 -13.01 -8.94
CA ARG A 28 -6.44 -12.06 -8.96
C ARG A 28 -5.96 -10.62 -9.23
N PRO A 29 -5.65 -10.29 -10.49
CA PRO A 29 -5.34 -8.91 -10.87
C PRO A 29 -6.48 -7.95 -10.54
N ASP A 30 -7.73 -8.42 -10.59
CA ASP A 30 -8.95 -7.69 -10.26
C ASP A 30 -9.10 -7.34 -8.77
N CYS A 31 -8.43 -8.09 -7.88
CA CYS A 31 -8.34 -7.80 -6.45
C CYS A 31 -7.08 -7.01 -6.08
N THR A 32 -6.26 -6.60 -7.05
CA THR A 32 -4.98 -5.94 -6.81
C THR A 32 -4.98 -4.53 -7.37
N LEU A 33 -4.43 -3.56 -6.64
CA LEU A 33 -4.26 -2.19 -7.11
C LEU A 33 -2.83 -1.74 -6.86
N ALA A 34 -2.24 -1.07 -7.85
CA ALA A 34 -0.89 -0.55 -7.79
C ALA A 34 -0.86 0.98 -7.81
N THR A 35 0.06 1.57 -7.05
CA THR A 35 0.47 2.97 -7.18
C THR A 35 1.98 3.06 -7.00
N ALA A 36 2.56 4.19 -7.39
CA ALA A 36 3.92 4.54 -7.02
C ALA A 36 3.90 5.77 -6.12
N ASP A 37 4.45 5.68 -4.91
CA ASP A 37 4.38 6.75 -3.90
C ASP A 37 5.61 6.88 -2.98
N HIS A 38 6.50 5.88 -2.90
CA HIS A 38 7.69 5.91 -2.03
C HIS A 38 8.92 6.54 -2.68
N ASN A 39 9.06 6.39 -4.00
CA ASN A 39 10.22 6.77 -4.81
C ASN A 39 9.95 7.93 -5.76
N VAL A 40 8.76 8.52 -5.68
CA VAL A 40 8.37 9.69 -6.46
C VAL A 40 8.87 10.95 -5.76
N PRO A 41 9.71 11.79 -6.40
CA PRO A 41 10.20 13.02 -5.79
C PRO A 41 9.07 13.98 -5.42
N THR A 42 9.30 14.79 -4.37
CA THR A 42 8.39 15.88 -3.98
C THR A 42 8.65 17.18 -4.73
N THR A 43 9.66 17.21 -5.62
CA THR A 43 10.00 18.39 -6.41
C THR A 43 8.82 18.79 -7.30
N PRO A 44 8.49 20.09 -7.37
CA PRO A 44 7.41 20.58 -8.21
C PRO A 44 7.57 20.11 -9.64
N ARG A 45 6.43 19.77 -10.20
CA ARG A 45 6.37 19.22 -11.52
C ARG A 45 6.31 20.38 -12.55
N ALA A 46 7.39 20.67 -13.30
CA ALA A 46 7.43 21.58 -14.46
C ALA A 46 6.89 20.97 -15.77
N ASP A 47 6.01 21.69 -16.49
CA ASP A 47 5.21 21.18 -17.63
C ASP A 47 5.97 20.28 -18.63
N GLY A 48 5.40 19.09 -18.89
CA GLY A 48 5.85 18.14 -19.92
C GLY A 48 6.93 17.12 -19.51
N GLN A 49 7.82 17.41 -18.55
CA GLN A 49 8.92 16.49 -18.16
C GLN A 49 8.53 15.44 -17.09
N LEU A 50 7.30 15.50 -16.60
CA LEU A 50 6.84 15.04 -15.28
C LEU A 50 6.26 13.66 -15.22
N PHE A 51 6.09 13.13 -16.42
CA PHE A 51 5.41 11.90 -16.69
C PHE A 51 6.38 10.85 -17.22
N GLU A 52 7.63 11.24 -17.47
CA GLU A 52 8.72 10.35 -17.83
C GLU A 52 9.58 10.09 -16.58
N ALA A 53 9.46 8.87 -16.03
CA ALA A 53 10.25 8.45 -14.87
C ALA A 53 11.76 8.68 -15.04
N LYS A 54 12.29 8.61 -16.27
CA LYS A 54 13.71 8.88 -16.56
C LYS A 54 14.13 10.33 -16.30
N LYS A 55 13.26 11.28 -16.61
CA LYS A 55 13.52 12.73 -16.46
C LYS A 55 13.20 13.19 -15.05
N TYR A 56 12.19 12.60 -14.42
CA TYR A 56 11.70 13.04 -13.11
C TYR A 56 12.36 12.31 -11.93
N ILE A 57 12.61 11.00 -12.03
CA ILE A 57 13.27 10.21 -10.97
C ILE A 57 14.76 10.11 -11.29
N HIS A 58 15.56 10.97 -10.65
CA HIS A 58 17.00 11.05 -10.90
C HIS A 58 17.79 9.91 -10.26
N ASP A 59 17.38 9.46 -9.07
CA ASP A 59 18.02 8.33 -8.42
C ASP A 59 17.82 7.04 -9.24
N LYS A 60 18.94 6.34 -9.49
CA LYS A 60 18.94 5.18 -10.39
C LYS A 60 18.19 3.99 -9.79
N ALA A 61 18.28 3.79 -8.46
CA ALA A 61 17.65 2.66 -7.79
C ALA A 61 16.12 2.86 -7.70
N SER A 62 15.69 4.04 -7.25
CA SER A 62 14.28 4.46 -7.22
C SER A 62 13.63 4.37 -8.60
N ARG A 63 14.33 4.84 -9.65
CA ARG A 63 13.84 4.73 -11.02
C ARG A 63 13.73 3.28 -11.50
N ALA A 64 14.70 2.42 -11.16
CA ALA A 64 14.65 1.01 -11.53
C ALA A 64 13.46 0.29 -10.87
N GLN A 65 13.21 0.59 -9.59
CA GLN A 65 12.06 0.08 -8.83
C GLN A 65 10.72 0.52 -9.43
N TYR A 66 10.56 1.82 -9.72
CA TYR A 66 9.38 2.36 -10.41
C TYR A 66 9.13 1.64 -11.75
N MET A 67 10.16 1.57 -12.61
CA MET A 67 10.04 0.95 -13.93
C MET A 67 9.75 -0.56 -13.84
N ALA A 68 10.28 -1.23 -12.82
CA ALA A 68 10.00 -2.63 -12.58
C ALA A 68 8.53 -2.84 -12.18
N LEU A 69 7.98 -2.01 -11.28
CA LEU A 69 6.55 -2.06 -10.94
C LEU A 69 5.69 -1.86 -12.21
N GLU A 70 5.93 -0.78 -12.96
CA GLU A 70 5.16 -0.45 -14.17
C GLU A 70 5.17 -1.58 -15.21
N LYS A 71 6.34 -2.21 -15.41
CA LYS A 71 6.46 -3.39 -16.29
C LYS A 71 5.65 -4.58 -15.75
N ASN A 72 5.73 -4.85 -14.46
CA ASN A 72 5.09 -6.00 -13.82
C ASN A 72 3.57 -5.89 -13.80
N VAL A 73 3.03 -4.73 -13.44
CA VAL A 73 1.58 -4.48 -13.38
C VAL A 73 0.96 -4.52 -14.77
N ARG A 74 1.64 -3.95 -15.77
CA ARG A 74 1.23 -4.05 -17.18
C ARG A 74 1.21 -5.48 -17.68
N LYS A 75 2.25 -6.28 -17.37
CA LYS A 75 2.32 -7.69 -17.74
C LYS A 75 1.21 -8.52 -17.09
N SER A 76 0.79 -8.14 -15.89
CA SER A 76 -0.18 -8.89 -15.07
C SER A 76 -1.62 -8.42 -15.22
N GLY A 77 -1.87 -7.30 -15.93
CA GLY A 77 -3.19 -6.69 -16.04
C GLY A 77 -3.71 -6.08 -14.73
N ILE A 78 -2.81 -5.62 -13.86
CA ILE A 78 -3.17 -4.99 -12.58
C ILE A 78 -3.46 -3.50 -12.82
N PRO A 79 -4.60 -2.96 -12.34
CA PRO A 79 -4.86 -1.52 -12.32
C PRO A 79 -3.72 -0.74 -11.66
N TYR A 80 -3.27 0.34 -12.30
CA TYR A 80 -2.09 1.09 -11.87
C TYR A 80 -2.29 2.59 -12.00
N TYR A 81 -2.05 3.32 -10.91
CA TYR A 81 -1.99 4.78 -10.87
C TYR A 81 -0.53 5.24 -10.86
N GLY A 82 0.05 5.35 -12.05
CA GLY A 82 1.42 5.84 -12.25
C GLY A 82 1.50 7.35 -12.33
N LEU A 83 2.70 7.89 -12.62
CA LEU A 83 2.96 9.34 -12.61
C LEU A 83 2.02 10.19 -13.47
N LYS A 84 1.42 9.60 -14.52
CA LYS A 84 0.50 10.24 -15.47
C LYS A 84 -0.95 10.29 -15.00
N ASP A 85 -1.30 9.50 -13.98
CA ASP A 85 -2.66 9.40 -13.49
C ASP A 85 -2.90 10.45 -12.40
N ILE A 86 -3.97 11.23 -12.53
CA ILE A 86 -4.35 12.23 -11.52
C ILE A 86 -4.69 11.62 -10.16
N ARG A 87 -5.05 10.33 -10.14
CA ARG A 87 -5.35 9.57 -8.93
C ARG A 87 -4.10 9.02 -8.24
N GLN A 88 -2.91 9.21 -8.82
CA GLN A 88 -1.67 8.79 -8.19
C GLN A 88 -1.47 9.55 -6.87
N GLY A 89 -1.12 8.82 -5.83
CA GLY A 89 -0.95 9.34 -4.49
C GLY A 89 -0.52 8.25 -3.51
N ILE A 90 -0.46 8.61 -2.24
CA ILE A 90 -0.04 7.70 -1.16
C ILE A 90 -0.95 6.48 -1.12
N VAL A 91 -0.38 5.28 -1.11
CA VAL A 91 -1.10 4.00 -1.32
C VAL A 91 -2.29 3.81 -0.39
N HIS A 92 -2.18 4.22 0.88
CA HIS A 92 -3.26 4.08 1.86
C HIS A 92 -4.32 5.17 1.78
N VAL A 93 -4.01 6.29 1.10
CA VAL A 93 -4.97 7.38 0.85
C VAL A 93 -5.81 7.04 -0.37
N ILE A 94 -5.14 6.76 -1.49
CA ILE A 94 -5.80 6.49 -2.77
C ILE A 94 -6.66 5.23 -2.74
N ALA A 95 -6.28 4.21 -1.96
CA ALA A 95 -7.05 2.99 -1.84
C ALA A 95 -8.45 3.26 -1.25
N ALA A 96 -8.54 4.20 -0.30
CA ALA A 96 -9.83 4.63 0.25
C ALA A 96 -10.56 5.59 -0.69
N GLU A 97 -9.87 6.61 -1.22
CA GLU A 97 -10.47 7.62 -2.11
C GLU A 97 -11.10 7.01 -3.37
N GLN A 98 -10.48 5.95 -3.91
CA GLN A 98 -10.97 5.27 -5.11
C GLN A 98 -12.02 4.18 -4.81
N GLY A 99 -12.50 4.08 -3.56
CA GLY A 99 -13.48 3.08 -3.16
C GLY A 99 -12.98 1.64 -3.27
N PHE A 100 -11.66 1.45 -3.34
CA PHE A 100 -11.07 0.12 -3.42
C PHE A 100 -11.19 -0.63 -2.09
N ILE A 101 -11.15 0.12 -0.99
CA ILE A 101 -11.36 -0.37 0.38
C ILE A 101 -12.79 -0.08 0.82
N LEU A 102 -13.48 -1.12 1.29
CA LEU A 102 -14.85 -1.06 1.77
C LEU A 102 -14.95 -1.72 3.16
N PRO A 103 -15.96 -1.38 3.97
CA PRO A 103 -16.21 -2.05 5.24
C PRO A 103 -16.29 -3.58 5.09
N GLY A 104 -15.68 -4.31 6.02
CA GLY A 104 -15.67 -5.78 6.03
C GLY A 104 -14.63 -6.43 5.11
N THR A 105 -13.84 -5.67 4.35
CA THR A 105 -12.79 -6.22 3.50
C THR A 105 -11.55 -6.63 4.30
N VAL A 106 -10.88 -7.69 3.86
CA VAL A 106 -9.52 -8.04 4.29
C VAL A 106 -8.51 -7.51 3.28
N CYS A 107 -7.63 -6.60 3.70
CA CYS A 107 -6.68 -5.92 2.82
C CYS A 107 -5.23 -6.09 3.30
N VAL A 108 -4.31 -6.31 2.36
CA VAL A 108 -2.87 -6.39 2.65
C VAL A 108 -2.06 -5.53 1.69
N CYS A 109 -0.88 -5.09 2.12
CA CYS A 109 0.11 -4.40 1.31
C CYS A 109 1.52 -4.74 1.82
N GLY A 110 2.53 -4.63 0.96
CA GLY A 110 3.94 -4.69 1.36
C GLY A 110 4.44 -3.47 2.15
N ASP A 111 3.56 -2.79 2.90
CA ASP A 111 3.79 -1.56 3.64
C ASP A 111 3.21 -1.66 5.07
N SER A 112 3.96 -1.22 6.08
CA SER A 112 3.56 -1.36 7.49
C SER A 112 2.35 -0.52 7.89
N HIS A 113 2.06 0.57 7.19
CA HIS A 113 0.99 1.52 7.52
C HIS A 113 -0.37 1.14 6.91
N THR A 114 -0.49 -0.06 6.34
CA THR A 114 -1.75 -0.62 5.81
C THR A 114 -2.88 -0.63 6.83
N SER A 115 -2.56 -0.63 8.13
CA SER A 115 -3.50 -0.46 9.24
C SER A 115 -4.34 0.81 9.16
N THR A 116 -3.88 1.84 8.43
CA THR A 116 -4.64 3.08 8.15
C THR A 116 -6.04 2.78 7.59
N LEU A 117 -6.14 1.74 6.76
CA LEU A 117 -7.39 1.34 6.09
C LEU A 117 -8.42 0.75 7.06
N GLY A 118 -8.02 0.41 8.29
CA GLY A 118 -8.92 0.01 9.37
C GLY A 118 -9.92 1.11 9.76
N ALA A 119 -9.61 2.38 9.48
CA ALA A 119 -10.54 3.50 9.66
C ALA A 119 -11.85 3.33 8.86
N PHE A 120 -11.84 2.52 7.80
CA PHE A 120 -13.00 2.21 6.96
C PHE A 120 -13.69 0.90 7.33
N GLY A 121 -13.39 0.33 8.51
CA GLY A 121 -13.95 -0.94 8.95
C GLY A 121 -13.40 -2.16 8.21
N ALA A 122 -12.20 -2.04 7.61
CA ALA A 122 -11.48 -3.14 6.98
C ALA A 122 -10.52 -3.82 7.97
N LEU A 123 -10.30 -5.13 7.80
CA LEU A 123 -9.19 -5.83 8.44
C LEU A 123 -7.95 -5.66 7.56
N ALA A 124 -7.11 -4.67 7.88
CA ALA A 124 -6.01 -4.26 7.02
C ALA A 124 -4.66 -4.26 7.74
N PHE A 125 -3.63 -4.89 7.15
CA PHE A 125 -2.31 -5.03 7.78
C PHE A 125 -1.18 -5.20 6.74
N GLY A 126 0.01 -4.77 7.14
CA GLY A 126 1.22 -4.91 6.32
C GLY A 126 1.74 -6.35 6.29
N ILE A 127 2.35 -6.73 5.19
CA ILE A 127 2.92 -8.07 4.97
C ILE A 127 4.34 -7.97 4.40
N GLY A 128 5.15 -9.01 4.60
CA GLY A 128 6.51 -9.08 4.05
C GLY A 128 6.53 -9.36 2.55
N THR A 129 7.67 -9.10 1.89
CA THR A 129 7.84 -9.34 0.44
C THR A 129 7.52 -10.77 0.00
N SER A 130 7.89 -11.77 0.79
CA SER A 130 7.57 -13.19 0.52
C SER A 130 6.06 -13.46 0.60
N GLU A 131 5.37 -12.77 1.50
CA GLU A 131 3.92 -12.85 1.63
C GLU A 131 3.22 -12.10 0.49
N VAL A 132 3.77 -10.97 0.02
CA VAL A 132 3.28 -10.29 -1.19
C VAL A 132 3.33 -11.25 -2.39
N GLU A 133 4.45 -11.96 -2.59
CA GLU A 133 4.54 -12.99 -3.64
C GLU A 133 3.47 -14.07 -3.45
N HIS A 134 3.30 -14.55 -2.22
CA HIS A 134 2.34 -15.59 -1.89
C HIS A 134 0.89 -15.15 -2.17
N VAL A 135 0.53 -13.91 -1.84
CA VAL A 135 -0.79 -13.33 -2.12
C VAL A 135 -0.97 -13.12 -3.61
N LEU A 136 0.04 -12.64 -4.35
CA LEU A 136 -0.02 -12.57 -5.82
C LEU A 136 -0.27 -13.95 -6.44
N ALA A 137 0.36 -15.01 -5.90
CA ALA A 137 0.23 -16.37 -6.42
C ALA A 137 -1.09 -17.07 -6.04
N THR A 138 -1.67 -16.77 -4.88
CA THR A 138 -2.76 -17.58 -4.29
C THR A 138 -4.01 -16.79 -3.90
N GLN A 139 -3.91 -15.48 -3.74
CA GLN A 139 -4.91 -14.61 -3.10
C GLN A 139 -5.25 -14.99 -1.64
N THR A 140 -4.37 -15.74 -1.00
CA THR A 140 -4.55 -16.19 0.39
C THR A 140 -3.28 -15.94 1.18
N LEU A 141 -3.41 -15.91 2.51
CA LEU A 141 -2.29 -15.87 3.43
C LEU A 141 -2.65 -16.71 4.65
N ARG A 142 -1.67 -17.48 5.14
CA ARG A 142 -1.83 -18.25 6.37
C ARG A 142 -1.35 -17.39 7.54
N LEU A 143 -2.27 -17.06 8.44
CA LEU A 143 -1.99 -16.19 9.59
C LEU A 143 -2.39 -16.86 10.88
N CYS A 144 -1.65 -16.54 11.94
CA CYS A 144 -2.11 -16.77 13.31
C CYS A 144 -3.14 -15.70 13.67
N LYS A 145 -4.20 -16.09 14.38
CA LYS A 145 -5.21 -15.14 14.83
C LYS A 145 -4.58 -14.20 15.88
N SER A 146 -4.58 -12.90 15.60
CA SER A 146 -4.15 -11.87 16.55
C SER A 146 -5.11 -11.78 17.75
N LYS A 147 -4.57 -11.34 18.90
CA LYS A 147 -5.40 -10.89 20.02
C LYS A 147 -6.04 -9.56 19.68
N ASN A 148 -7.17 -9.27 20.32
CA ASN A 148 -7.86 -8.00 20.18
C ASN A 148 -7.47 -7.07 21.34
N MET A 149 -7.17 -5.82 21.03
CA MET A 149 -7.07 -4.72 21.99
C MET A 149 -8.21 -3.75 21.70
N HIS A 150 -8.97 -3.37 22.73
CA HIS A 150 -10.08 -2.43 22.61
C HIS A 150 -9.73 -1.14 23.34
N ILE A 151 -9.62 -0.04 22.59
CA ILE A 151 -9.36 1.30 23.11
C ILE A 151 -10.68 2.07 23.05
N THR A 152 -11.23 2.43 24.21
CA THR A 152 -12.44 3.25 24.31
C THR A 152 -12.07 4.70 24.54
N ILE A 153 -12.49 5.58 23.63
CA ILE A 153 -12.31 7.04 23.73
C ILE A 153 -13.68 7.64 24.08
N SER A 154 -13.71 8.48 25.11
CA SER A 154 -14.95 9.14 25.57
C SER A 154 -14.76 10.65 25.66
N GLY A 155 -15.84 11.40 25.45
CA GLY A 155 -15.81 12.86 25.37
C GLY A 155 -15.48 13.39 23.98
N SER A 156 -15.21 14.70 23.90
CA SER A 156 -14.88 15.41 22.66
C SER A 156 -13.50 16.05 22.76
N LEU A 157 -12.78 16.13 21.64
CA LEU A 157 -11.51 16.86 21.58
C LEU A 157 -11.73 18.35 21.84
N THR A 158 -10.94 18.94 22.74
CA THR A 158 -10.99 20.37 23.02
C THR A 158 -10.38 21.18 21.88
N PRO A 159 -10.70 22.49 21.74
CA PRO A 159 -10.09 23.34 20.73
C PRO A 159 -8.55 23.26 20.76
N GLY A 160 -7.93 23.07 19.59
CA GLY A 160 -6.49 22.89 19.45
C GLY A 160 -5.99 21.45 19.57
N VAL A 161 -6.84 20.49 19.98
CA VAL A 161 -6.50 19.06 20.03
C VAL A 161 -7.07 18.35 18.79
N THR A 162 -6.24 17.55 18.15
CA THR A 162 -6.53 16.85 16.89
C THR A 162 -6.48 15.33 17.04
N SER A 163 -6.90 14.61 15.99
CA SER A 163 -6.73 13.15 15.92
C SER A 163 -5.27 12.71 16.03
N LYS A 164 -4.33 13.55 15.59
CA LYS A 164 -2.89 13.30 15.73
C LYS A 164 -2.47 13.26 17.19
N ASP A 165 -2.93 14.21 18.00
CA ASP A 165 -2.60 14.30 19.42
C ASP A 165 -3.15 13.08 20.17
N LEU A 166 -4.38 12.68 19.84
CA LEU A 166 -5.02 11.50 20.41
C LEU A 166 -4.24 10.21 20.14
N ILE A 167 -3.87 9.93 18.88
CA ILE A 167 -3.13 8.71 18.55
C ILE A 167 -1.71 8.72 19.15
N LEU A 168 -1.06 9.89 19.22
CA LEU A 168 0.25 10.02 19.88
C LEU A 168 0.15 9.76 21.39
N HIS A 169 -0.91 10.23 22.05
CA HIS A 169 -1.15 9.93 23.47
C HIS A 169 -1.34 8.44 23.69
N ILE A 170 -2.18 7.78 22.87
CA ILE A 170 -2.42 6.33 22.95
C ILE A 170 -1.12 5.55 22.77
N ILE A 171 -0.30 5.89 21.77
CA ILE A 171 1.02 5.27 21.55
C ILE A 171 1.93 5.50 22.77
N GLY A 172 1.89 6.69 23.37
CA GLY A 172 2.66 7.01 24.58
C GLY A 172 2.28 6.17 25.79
N VAL A 173 1.00 5.79 25.93
CA VAL A 173 0.50 4.95 27.03
C VAL A 173 0.82 3.47 26.79
N ILE A 174 0.65 2.97 25.57
CA ILE A 174 0.86 1.55 25.23
C ILE A 174 2.35 1.24 25.07
N GLY A 175 3.14 2.20 24.58
CA GLY A 175 4.54 2.00 24.21
C GLY A 175 4.71 1.29 22.87
N THR A 176 5.95 1.20 22.39
CA THR A 176 6.28 0.59 21.09
C THR A 176 6.18 -0.94 21.08
N ALA A 177 6.05 -1.57 22.25
CA ALA A 177 6.00 -3.02 22.43
C ALA A 177 4.70 -3.53 23.08
N GLY A 178 3.69 -2.66 23.22
CA GLY A 178 2.43 -2.98 23.90
C GLY A 178 1.37 -3.65 23.03
#